data_AF-A0A7S3TP66-F1
#
_entry.id   AF-A0A7S3TP66-F1
#
_cell.length_a   1.000
_cell.length_b   1.000
_cell.length_c   1.000
_cell.angle_alpha   90.00
_cell.angle_beta   90.00
_cell.angle_gamma   90.00
#
_symmetry.space_group_name_H-M   'P 1'
#
loop_
_entity.id
_entity.type
_entity.pdbx_description
1 polymer ?
#
loop_
_entity_poly.entity_id
_entity_poly.type
_entity_poly.pdbx_seq_one_letter_code
_entity_poly.pdbx_strand_id
1 'polypeptide(L)'
;VHLQRITFNMDTFRNDKINQLFDFPYMLDLKPYSYYDVMAREERLPNGKENESDEESNANQQAEQENKEGKEEEEPLVIPDQEDCFEYKLVGVNVHSGSANAGHY
;
A
#
# COMPACT_ATOMS: atom_id res chain seq x y z
N VAL A 1 -2.42 -10.22 -1.00
CA VAL A 1 -1.39 -10.08 -2.06
C VAL A 1 -1.83 -10.85 -3.29
N HIS A 2 -1.87 -10.23 -4.47
CA HIS A 2 -2.24 -10.87 -5.74
C HIS A 2 -1.06 -10.78 -6.72
N LEU A 3 -0.67 -11.91 -7.31
CA LEU A 3 0.37 -11.94 -8.34
C LEU A 3 -0.29 -11.74 -9.71
N GLN A 4 0.02 -10.63 -10.39
CA GLN A 4 -0.48 -10.35 -11.73
C GLN A 4 0.19 -11.25 -12.77
N ARG A 5 -0.27 -12.51 -12.84
CA ARG A 5 0.24 -13.53 -13.78
C ARG A 5 -0.50 -13.56 -15.11
N ILE A 6 -1.58 -12.80 -15.28
CA ILE A 6 -2.30 -12.70 -16.56
C ILE A 6 -2.16 -11.28 -17.07
N THR A 7 -1.60 -11.13 -18.27
CA THR A 7 -1.35 -9.83 -18.91
C THR A 7 -1.88 -9.83 -20.33
N PHE A 8 -2.41 -8.69 -20.78
CA PHE A 8 -2.85 -8.52 -22.15
C PHE A 8 -1.65 -8.28 -23.08
N ASN A 9 -1.46 -9.16 -24.04
CA ASN A 9 -0.45 -9.04 -25.08
C ASN A 9 -1.03 -8.25 -26.26
N MET A 10 -0.43 -7.09 -26.56
CA MET A 10 -0.88 -6.18 -27.62
C MET A 10 -0.56 -6.69 -29.03
N ASP A 11 0.46 -7.54 -29.19
CA ASP A 11 0.84 -8.07 -30.50
C ASP A 11 -0.13 -9.17 -30.95
N THR A 12 -0.57 -10.00 -30.01
CA THR A 12 -1.48 -11.13 -30.29
C THR A 12 -2.93 -10.83 -29.93
N PHE A 13 -3.21 -9.68 -29.30
CA PHE A 13 -4.52 -9.27 -28.76
C PHE A 13 -5.18 -10.36 -27.89
N ARG A 14 -4.38 -11.02 -27.05
CA ARG A 14 -4.81 -12.12 -26.18
C ARG A 14 -4.23 -11.96 -24.79
N ASN A 15 -4.91 -12.55 -23.82
CA ASN A 15 -4.34 -12.70 -22.48
C ASN A 15 -3.33 -13.84 -22.47
N ASP A 16 -2.13 -13.55 -21.97
CA ASP A 16 -1.06 -14.51 -21.79
C ASP A 16 -0.76 -14.71 -20.31
N LYS A 17 -0.41 -15.95 -19.94
CA LYS A 17 -0.06 -16.31 -18.55
C LYS A 17 1.46 -16.28 -18.38
N ILE A 18 1.94 -15.47 -17.46
CA ILE A 18 3.34 -15.38 -17.06
C ILE A 18 3.65 -16.51 -16.06
N ASN A 19 4.41 -17.49 -16.53
CA ASN A 19 4.83 -18.66 -15.75
C ASN A 19 6.27 -18.55 -15.21
N GLN A 20 6.80 -17.32 -15.10
CA GLN A 20 8.12 -17.09 -14.51
C GLN A 20 8.13 -17.55 -13.03
N LEU A 21 9.25 -18.16 -12.63
CA LEU A 21 9.53 -18.52 -11.24
C LEU A 21 9.49 -17.25 -10.38
N PHE A 22 8.75 -17.33 -9.28
CA PHE A 22 8.66 -16.26 -8.31
C PHE A 22 8.50 -16.90 -6.94
N ASP A 23 9.45 -16.63 -6.05
CA ASP A 23 9.47 -17.14 -4.70
C ASP A 23 8.87 -16.09 -3.75
N PHE A 24 8.21 -16.56 -2.70
CA PHE A 24 7.66 -15.71 -1.64
C PHE A 24 7.98 -16.34 -0.28
N PRO A 25 8.25 -15.52 0.76
CA PRO A 25 8.69 -16.04 2.04
C PRO A 25 7.53 -16.65 2.85
N TYR A 26 7.87 -17.51 3.80
CA TYR A 26 6.90 -18.05 4.76
C TYR A 26 6.53 -17.05 5.88
N MET A 27 7.48 -16.19 6.24
CA MET A 27 7.30 -15.08 7.17
C MET A 27 7.59 -13.77 6.42
N LEU A 28 6.66 -12.83 6.43
CA LEU A 28 6.74 -11.56 5.71
C LEU A 28 6.65 -10.40 6.71
N ASP A 29 7.70 -9.58 6.78
CA ASP A 29 7.68 -8.33 7.50
C ASP A 29 7.26 -7.19 6.57
N LEU A 30 6.13 -6.54 6.89
CA LEU A 30 5.61 -5.40 6.14
C LEU A 30 6.06 -4.05 6.73
N LYS A 31 6.77 -4.02 7.87
CA LYS A 31 7.18 -2.79 8.54
C LYS A 31 7.95 -1.84 7.60
N PRO A 32 8.89 -2.32 6.75
CA PRO A 32 9.62 -1.43 5.82
C PRO A 32 8.76 -0.74 4.76
N TYR A 33 7.50 -1.17 4.61
CA TYR A 33 6.50 -0.61 3.72
C TYR A 33 5.39 0.15 4.47
N SER A 34 5.49 0.26 5.80
CA SER A 34 4.54 1.00 6.65
C SER A 34 4.65 2.50 6.44
N TYR A 35 3.59 3.24 6.79
CA TYR A 35 3.54 4.69 6.66
C TYR A 35 4.75 5.38 7.30
N TYR A 36 5.03 5.08 8.58
CA TYR A 36 6.10 5.74 9.31
C TYR A 36 7.48 5.42 8.75
N ASP A 37 7.79 4.15 8.44
CA ASP A 37 9.09 3.77 7.90
C ASP A 37 9.33 4.37 6.51
N VAL A 38 8.31 4.39 5.65
CA VAL A 38 8.41 4.99 4.30
C VAL A 38 8.58 6.50 4.40
N MET A 39 7.75 7.19 5.18
CA MET A 39 7.82 8.64 5.34
C MET A 39 9.12 9.08 6.04
N ALA A 40 9.62 8.29 6.99
CA ALA A 40 10.91 8.54 7.63
C ALA A 40 12.06 8.44 6.63
N ARG A 41 12.08 7.36 5.83
CA ARG A 41 13.13 7.12 4.83
C ARG A 41 13.11 8.16 3.70
N GLU A 42 11.94 8.71 3.38
CA GLU A 42 11.76 9.76 2.37
C GLU A 42 11.89 11.19 2.93
N GLU A 43 12.21 11.35 4.22
CA GLU A 43 12.32 12.66 4.90
C GLU A 43 11.02 13.50 4.83
N ARG A 44 9.86 12.83 4.79
CA ARG A 44 8.53 13.43 4.70
C ARG A 44 7.73 13.36 5.99
N LEU A 45 8.34 12.88 7.07
CA LEU A 45 7.69 12.96 8.37
C LEU A 45 7.49 14.43 8.74
N PRO A 46 6.29 14.81 9.22
CA PRO A 46 6.09 16.14 9.75
C PRO A 46 7.01 16.29 10.96
N ASN A 47 8.03 17.13 10.84
CA ASN A 47 8.88 17.51 11.96
C ASN A 47 8.01 18.21 13.00
N GLY A 48 7.52 17.43 13.98
CA GLY A 48 6.99 17.97 15.21
C GLY A 48 8.12 18.77 15.85
N LYS A 49 8.00 20.10 15.82
CA LYS A 49 8.82 20.95 16.69
C LYS A 49 8.54 20.49 18.11
N GLU A 50 9.55 19.93 18.74
CA GLU A 50 9.58 19.71 20.18
C GLU A 50 9.33 21.06 20.87
N ASN A 51 8.18 21.17 21.53
CA ASN A 51 8.00 21.95 22.76
C ASN A 51 6.82 21.33 23.49
N GLU A 52 7.11 20.69 24.61
CA GLU A 52 6.14 20.31 25.63
C GLU A 52 5.32 21.53 26.07
N SER A 53 3.99 21.39 26.07
CA SER A 53 3.08 21.73 27.18
C SER A 53 1.68 22.07 26.66
N ASP A 54 0.69 21.41 27.27
CA ASP A 54 -0.67 21.87 27.52
C ASP A 54 -1.74 21.80 26.41
N GLU A 55 -2.78 21.05 26.79
CA GLU A 55 -4.21 21.24 26.54
C GLU A 55 -4.77 21.17 25.11
N GLU A 56 -5.69 20.21 24.96
CA GLU A 56 -7.00 20.35 24.33
C GLU A 56 -7.24 21.53 23.37
N SER A 57 -7.71 21.16 22.18
CA SER A 57 -8.61 21.94 21.29
C SER A 57 -7.99 22.87 20.25
N ASN A 58 -8.36 22.59 18.99
CA ASN A 58 -8.56 23.56 17.90
C ASN A 58 -7.39 24.46 17.46
N ALA A 59 -6.82 24.17 16.28
CA ALA A 59 -6.53 25.22 15.29
C ALA A 59 -6.28 24.61 13.90
N ASN A 60 -7.36 24.48 13.14
CA ASN A 60 -7.34 24.60 11.70
C ASN A 60 -6.67 25.94 11.31
N GLN A 61 -5.58 25.92 10.53
CA GLN A 61 -5.27 26.88 9.45
C GLN A 61 -3.80 26.80 8.99
N GLN A 62 -3.64 26.40 7.73
CA GLN A 62 -2.74 26.95 6.68
C GLN A 62 -1.90 25.90 5.94
N ALA A 63 -2.52 25.35 4.89
CA ALA A 63 -1.91 25.33 3.56
C ALA A 63 -3.02 25.15 2.51
N GLU A 64 -3.86 26.17 2.33
CA GLU A 64 -4.60 26.33 1.07
C GLU A 64 -3.71 27.02 0.04
N GLN A 65 -3.94 26.64 -1.23
CA GLN A 65 -3.43 27.17 -2.51
C GLN A 65 -2.28 26.32 -3.09
N GLU A 66 -2.47 25.48 -4.11
CA GLU A 66 -3.36 25.59 -5.27
C GLU A 66 -3.80 24.20 -5.79
N ASN A 67 -5.08 23.85 -5.69
CA ASN A 67 -5.91 23.55 -6.86
C ASN A 67 -7.38 23.43 -6.45
N LYS A 68 -8.21 24.37 -6.93
CA LYS A 68 -9.67 24.26 -6.90
C LYS A 68 -10.08 23.43 -8.11
N GLU A 69 -10.66 22.26 -7.89
CA GLU A 69 -11.88 21.78 -8.55
C GLU A 69 -12.22 20.35 -8.07
N GLY A 70 -13.38 20.20 -7.43
CA GLY A 70 -13.92 18.91 -6.97
C GLY A 70 -14.03 18.82 -5.45
N LYS A 71 -15.17 19.25 -4.89
CA LYS A 71 -15.57 18.86 -3.53
C LYS A 71 -15.98 17.39 -3.58
N GLU A 72 -15.02 16.50 -3.47
CA GLU A 72 -15.25 15.16 -2.96
C GLU A 72 -15.08 15.25 -1.44
N GLU A 73 -16.00 14.65 -0.69
CA GLU A 73 -15.91 14.58 0.77
C GLU A 73 -14.64 13.79 1.11
N GLU A 74 -13.53 14.49 1.38
CA GLU A 74 -12.28 13.85 1.75
C GLU A 74 -12.52 13.10 3.06
N GLU A 75 -12.59 11.77 2.97
CA GLU A 75 -12.60 10.93 4.17
C GLU A 75 -11.38 11.32 5.03
N PRO A 76 -11.56 11.44 6.36
CA PRO A 76 -10.47 11.83 7.23
C PRO A 76 -9.30 10.88 7.02
N LEU A 77 -8.12 11.42 6.67
CA LEU A 77 -6.90 10.65 6.53
C LEU A 77 -6.59 9.96 7.86
N VAL A 78 -6.92 8.68 7.98
CA VAL A 78 -6.61 7.86 9.15
C VAL A 78 -5.10 7.59 9.13
N ILE A 79 -4.36 8.30 9.98
CA ILE A 79 -2.95 8.00 10.23
C ILE A 79 -2.92 6.69 11.02
N PRO A 80 -2.20 5.65 10.55
CA PRO A 80 -2.08 4.38 11.28
C PRO A 80 -1.28 4.57 12.58
N ASP A 81 -1.45 3.66 13.54
CA ASP A 81 -0.69 3.69 14.80
C ASP A 81 0.78 3.29 14.58
N GLN A 82 1.70 3.82 15.41
CA GLN A 82 3.15 3.58 15.26
C GLN A 82 3.57 2.14 15.61
N GLU A 83 2.83 1.46 16.47
CA GLU A 83 3.21 0.16 17.06
C GLU A 83 2.37 -1.01 16.54
N ASP A 84 2.04 -0.99 15.25
CA ASP A 84 1.33 -2.09 14.62
C ASP A 84 2.20 -3.35 14.47
N CYS A 85 1.55 -4.52 14.52
CA CYS A 85 2.19 -5.80 14.21
C CYS A 85 2.27 -6.00 12.69
N PHE A 86 3.47 -5.88 12.13
CA PHE A 86 3.71 -6.00 10.68
C PHE A 86 4.21 -7.37 10.23
N GLU A 87 4.31 -8.34 11.14
CA GLU A 87 4.79 -9.70 10.81
C GLU A 87 3.62 -10.61 10.40
N TYR A 88 3.70 -11.16 9.19
CA TYR A 88 2.68 -12.04 8.63
C TYR A 88 3.25 -13.43 8.36
N LYS A 89 2.48 -14.46 8.74
CA LYS A 89 2.77 -15.86 8.43
C LYS A 89 1.93 -16.33 7.25
N LEU A 90 2.55 -17.01 6.29
CA LEU A 90 1.84 -17.63 5.18
C LEU A 90 0.93 -18.76 5.68
N VAL A 91 -0.37 -18.61 5.44
CA VAL A 91 -1.39 -19.60 5.83
C VAL A 91 -1.97 -20.37 4.65
N GLY A 92 -1.87 -19.83 3.44
CA GLY A 92 -2.46 -20.46 2.26
C GLY A 92 -2.01 -19.83 0.96
N VAL A 93 -2.09 -20.62 -0.11
CA VAL A 93 -1.74 -20.21 -1.46
C VAL A 93 -2.85 -20.69 -2.39
N ASN A 94 -3.40 -19.78 -3.20
CA ASN A 94 -4.29 -20.14 -4.29
C ASN A 94 -3.45 -20.40 -5.55
N VAL A 95 -3.62 -21.57 -6.17
CA VAL A 95 -2.75 -22.04 -7.26
C VAL A 95 -3.57 -22.24 -8.52
N HIS A 96 -3.21 -21.52 -9.58
CA HIS A 96 -3.83 -21.73 -10.88
C HIS A 96 -2.97 -22.59 -11.80
N SER A 97 -3.52 -23.71 -12.29
CA SER A 97 -2.92 -24.60 -13.29
C SER A 97 -3.68 -24.52 -14.61
N GLY A 98 -2.98 -24.21 -15.71
CA GLY A 98 -3.58 -23.99 -17.02
C GLY A 98 -3.06 -22.75 -17.73
N SER A 99 -3.73 -22.40 -18.82
CA SER A 99 -3.47 -21.20 -19.64
C SER A 99 -4.22 -19.99 -19.11
N ALA A 100 -3.99 -18.79 -19.66
CA ALA A 100 -4.68 -17.58 -19.22
C ALA A 100 -6.22 -17.65 -19.35
N ASN A 101 -6.74 -18.41 -20.31
CA ASN A 101 -8.17 -18.45 -20.62
C ASN A 101 -8.88 -19.72 -20.12
N ALA A 102 -8.13 -20.74 -19.68
CA ALA A 102 -8.68 -22.01 -19.23
C ALA A 102 -7.70 -22.71 -18.28
N GLY A 103 -8.23 -23.23 -17.17
CA GLY A 103 -7.45 -23.93 -16.15
C GLY A 103 -8.27 -24.34 -14.92
N HIS A 104 -7.58 -24.59 -13.82
CA HIS A 104 -8.11 -25.02 -12.53
C HIS A 104 -7.42 -24.28 -11.38
N TYR A 105 -8.15 -24.08 -10.28
CA TYR A 105 -7.72 -23.37 -9.06
C TYR A 105 -7.73 -24.30 -7.85
#